data_AF-A0A1G3ZSI6-F1
#
_entry.id   AF-A0A1G3ZSI6-F1
#
_cell.length_a   1.000
_cell.length_b   1.000
_cell.length_c   1.000
_cell.angle_alpha   90.00
_cell.angle_beta   90.00
_cell.angle_gamma   90.00
#
_symmetry.space_group_name_H-M   'P 1'
#
loop_
_entity.id
_entity.type
_entity.pdbx_description
1 polymer ?
#
loop_
_entity_poly.entity_id
_entity_poly.type
_entity_poly.pdbx_seq_one_letter_code
_entity_poly.pdbx_strand_id
1 'polypeptide(L)'
;MKPCKDIQTQLADFAVGALAERERAEVESHLQECPTCQRELRALRQAGAVLDALEPEEAPADLWQSIRREIETPKQEPAHAPWWEVLFPARWPRLAYAGLAATAILVAALLMTVSRLSPAEDDETQDFLQRHGMLAWNDPLSDKAALGVMLGRSEVGREIQ
;
A
#
# COMPACT_ATOMS: atom_id res chain seq x y z
N MET A 1 -23.41 5.19 10.32
CA MET A 1 -23.81 3.77 10.33
C MET A 1 -23.10 3.05 9.19
N LYS A 2 -22.49 1.89 9.41
CA LYS A 2 -21.75 1.17 8.36
C LYS A 2 -22.70 0.65 7.27
N PRO A 3 -22.25 0.60 6.00
CA PRO A 3 -23.04 0.03 4.92
C PRO A 3 -23.24 -1.48 5.15
N CYS A 4 -24.35 -2.02 4.61
CA CYS A 4 -24.69 -3.44 4.81
C CYS A 4 -23.54 -4.38 4.39
N LYS A 5 -22.84 -4.07 3.30
CA LYS A 5 -21.74 -4.89 2.80
C LYS A 5 -20.64 -5.13 3.84
N ASP A 6 -20.29 -4.10 4.61
CA ASP A 6 -19.24 -4.19 5.64
C ASP A 6 -19.71 -4.97 6.87
N ILE A 7 -21.02 -4.93 7.16
CA ILE A 7 -21.63 -5.71 8.23
C ILE A 7 -21.72 -7.17 7.84
N GLN A 8 -22.11 -7.47 6.60
CA GLN A 8 -22.24 -8.84 6.08
C GLN A 8 -20.93 -9.62 6.19
N THR A 9 -19.79 -8.99 5.91
CA THR A 9 -18.47 -9.65 6.07
C THR A 9 -18.12 -9.97 7.52
N GLN A 10 -18.77 -9.32 8.48
CA GLN A 10 -18.55 -9.51 9.92
C GLN A 10 -19.61 -10.40 10.58
N LEU A 11 -20.70 -10.77 9.88
CA LEU A 11 -21.80 -11.53 10.49
C LEU A 11 -21.41 -12.95 10.89
N ALA A 12 -20.49 -13.60 10.18
CA ALA A 12 -20.00 -14.93 10.53
C ALA A 12 -19.23 -14.90 11.85
N ASP A 13 -18.26 -13.99 11.97
CA ASP A 13 -17.47 -13.78 13.19
C ASP A 13 -18.37 -13.33 14.36
N PHE A 14 -19.36 -12.49 14.08
CA PHE A 14 -20.36 -12.10 15.07
C PHE A 14 -21.20 -13.30 15.56
N ALA A 15 -21.58 -14.21 14.66
CA ALA A 15 -22.40 -15.37 15.01
C ALA A 15 -21.69 -16.33 15.98
N VAL A 16 -20.36 -16.43 15.88
CA VAL A 16 -19.51 -17.28 16.74
C VAL A 16 -18.85 -16.53 17.90
N GLY A 17 -19.11 -15.22 18.04
CA GLY A 17 -18.55 -14.41 19.12
C GLY A 17 -17.05 -14.09 19.00
N ALA A 18 -16.50 -14.11 17.78
CA ALA A 18 -15.09 -13.86 17.51
C ALA A 18 -14.74 -12.37 17.32
N LEU A 19 -15.73 -11.46 17.29
CA LEU A 19 -15.49 -10.03 17.13
C LEU A 19 -15.04 -9.34 18.42
N ALA A 20 -14.20 -8.31 18.26
CA ALA A 20 -13.87 -7.41 19.35
C ALA A 20 -15.10 -6.58 19.76
N GLU A 21 -15.15 -6.15 21.03
CA GLU A 21 -16.32 -5.47 21.63
C GLU A 21 -16.81 -4.26 20.81
N ARG A 22 -15.87 -3.46 20.28
CA ARG A 22 -16.20 -2.30 19.44
C ARG A 22 -16.92 -2.70 18.14
N GLU A 23 -16.41 -3.72 17.45
CA GLU A 23 -16.97 -4.19 16.19
C GLU A 23 -18.31 -4.88 16.41
N ARG A 24 -18.42 -5.61 17.52
CA ARG A 24 -19.67 -6.21 17.96
C ARG A 24 -20.76 -5.16 18.18
N ALA A 25 -20.48 -4.08 18.89
CA ALA A 25 -21.44 -2.99 19.11
C ALA A 25 -21.89 -2.32 17.80
N GLU A 26 -20.98 -2.17 16.83
CA GLU A 26 -21.29 -1.63 15.51
C GLU A 26 -22.23 -2.55 14.71
N VAL A 27 -22.00 -3.86 14.77
CA VAL A 27 -22.88 -4.87 14.16
C VAL A 27 -24.25 -4.90 14.85
N GLU A 28 -24.29 -4.87 16.19
CA GLU A 28 -25.55 -4.84 16.95
C GLU A 28 -26.40 -3.62 16.62
N SER A 29 -25.79 -2.43 16.56
CA SER A 29 -26.49 -1.20 16.16
C SER A 29 -27.09 -1.33 14.77
N HIS A 30 -26.35 -1.86 13.80
CA HIS A 30 -26.87 -2.05 12.45
C HIS A 30 -28.02 -3.08 12.39
N LEU A 31 -27.92 -4.15 13.18
CA LEU A 31 -28.94 -5.20 13.25
C LEU A 31 -30.26 -4.71 13.82
N GLN A 32 -30.28 -3.65 14.63
CA GLN A 32 -31.52 -3.05 15.13
C GLN A 32 -32.37 -2.45 14.00
N GLU A 33 -31.73 -1.99 12.93
CA GLU A 33 -32.39 -1.21 11.86
C GLU A 33 -32.49 -1.96 10.52
N CYS A 34 -31.64 -2.96 10.27
CA CYS A 34 -31.58 -3.65 8.99
C CYS A 34 -32.17 -5.08 9.01
N PRO A 35 -33.38 -5.30 8.47
CA PRO A 35 -34.00 -6.63 8.44
C PRO A 35 -33.28 -7.60 7.48
N THR A 36 -32.53 -7.10 6.50
CA THR A 36 -31.75 -7.96 5.59
C THR A 36 -30.58 -8.62 6.30
N CYS A 37 -29.77 -7.84 7.03
CA CYS A 37 -28.67 -8.37 7.83
C CYS A 37 -29.17 -9.29 8.97
N GLN A 38 -30.35 -9.01 9.53
CA GLN A 38 -30.98 -9.93 10.50
C GLN A 38 -31.34 -11.30 9.88
N ARG A 39 -31.87 -11.33 8.65
CA ARG A 39 -32.17 -12.59 7.95
C ARG A 39 -30.91 -13.40 7.70
N GLU A 40 -29.85 -12.74 7.27
CA GLU A 40 -28.56 -13.37 6.99
C GLU A 40 -27.91 -13.93 8.25
N LEU A 41 -27.91 -13.17 9.35
CA LEU A 41 -27.46 -13.66 10.65
C LEU A 41 -28.25 -14.89 11.12
N ARG A 42 -29.58 -14.91 10.90
CA ARG A 42 -30.40 -16.09 11.20
C ARG A 42 -29.98 -17.30 10.38
N ALA A 43 -29.71 -17.12 9.08
CA ALA A 43 -29.24 -18.21 8.21
C ALA A 43 -27.88 -18.75 8.68
N LEU A 44 -26.94 -17.88 9.04
CA LEU A 44 -25.64 -18.28 9.59
C LEU A 44 -25.78 -19.07 10.90
N ARG A 45 -26.64 -18.62 11.82
CA ARG A 45 -26.92 -19.35 13.08
C ARG A 45 -27.58 -20.70 12.86
N GLN A 46 -28.47 -20.80 11.87
CA GLN A 46 -29.07 -22.09 11.49
C GLN A 46 -28.03 -23.06 10.95
N ALA A 47 -27.11 -22.58 10.10
CA ALA A 47 -26.00 -23.39 9.62
C ALA A 47 -25.11 -23.86 10.78
N GLY A 48 -24.77 -22.97 11.72
CA GLY A 48 -24.03 -23.32 12.95
C GLY A 48 -24.74 -24.39 13.78
N ALA A 49 -26.05 -24.26 13.99
CA ALA A 49 -26.83 -25.24 14.75
C ALA A 49 -26.84 -26.65 14.11
N VAL A 50 -26.77 -26.74 12.78
CA VAL A 50 -26.63 -28.03 12.08
C VAL A 50 -25.26 -28.65 12.34
N LEU A 51 -24.21 -27.83 12.41
CA LEU A 51 -22.85 -28.30 12.72
C LEU A 51 -22.73 -28.71 14.19
N ASP A 52 -23.32 -27.95 15.11
CA ASP A 52 -23.33 -28.25 16.55
C ASP A 52 -24.09 -29.54 16.89
N ALA A 53 -25.00 -29.98 16.01
CA ALA A 53 -25.72 -31.24 16.16
C ALA A 53 -24.89 -32.48 15.78
N LEU A 54 -23.71 -32.29 15.18
CA LEU A 54 -22.80 -33.38 14.85
C LEU A 54 -22.06 -33.84 16.11
N GLU A 55 -21.90 -35.15 16.26
CA GLU A 55 -21.15 -35.72 17.37
C GLU A 55 -19.65 -35.45 17.17
N PRO A 56 -18.95 -34.82 18.13
CA PRO A 56 -17.52 -34.56 18.01
C PRO A 56 -16.75 -35.88 17.97
N GLU A 57 -15.98 -36.09 16.90
CA GLU A 57 -15.06 -37.22 16.83
C GLU A 57 -13.77 -36.91 17.60
N GLU A 58 -13.26 -37.91 18.30
CA GLU A 58 -12.05 -37.76 19.10
C GLU A 58 -10.83 -37.70 18.18
N ALA A 59 -10.10 -36.57 18.23
CA ALA A 59 -8.94 -36.38 17.38
C ALA A 59 -7.80 -37.34 17.78
N PRO A 60 -6.98 -37.81 16.81
CA PRO A 60 -5.79 -38.61 17.11
C PRO A 60 -4.86 -37.88 18.08
N ALA A 61 -4.31 -38.61 19.05
CA ALA A 61 -3.48 -38.03 20.11
C ALA A 61 -2.23 -37.29 19.59
N ASP A 62 -1.75 -37.66 18.40
CA ASP A 62 -0.58 -37.10 17.73
C ASP A 62 -0.90 -35.98 16.71
N LEU A 63 -2.18 -35.64 16.51
CA LEU A 63 -2.62 -34.65 15.53
C LEU A 63 -1.96 -33.28 15.76
N TRP A 64 -1.95 -32.78 17.00
CA TRP A 64 -1.35 -31.47 17.28
C TRP A 64 0.17 -31.48 17.07
N GLN A 65 0.83 -32.61 17.38
CA GLN A 65 2.27 -32.73 17.21
C GLN A 65 2.65 -32.78 15.73
N SER A 66 1.86 -33.46 14.88
CA SER A 66 2.08 -33.52 13.44
C SER A 66 1.85 -32.16 12.77
N ILE A 67 0.75 -31.47 13.11
CA ILE A 67 0.48 -30.10 12.63
C ILE A 67 1.61 -29.14 13.02
N ARG A 68 2.01 -29.16 14.30
CA ARG A 68 3.10 -28.30 14.79
C ARG A 68 4.39 -28.54 14.00
N ARG A 69 4.76 -29.80 13.78
CA ARG A 69 5.99 -30.15 13.04
C ARG A 69 5.94 -29.61 11.61
N GLU A 70 4.80 -29.68 10.94
CA GLU A 70 4.65 -29.15 9.59
C GLU A 70 4.71 -27.61 9.54
N ILE A 71 4.15 -26.92 10.53
CA ILE A 71 4.23 -25.44 10.63
C ILE A 71 5.65 -24.98 10.97
N GLU A 72 6.33 -25.67 11.88
CA GLU A 72 7.67 -25.31 12.35
C GLU A 72 8.78 -25.73 11.37
N THR A 73 8.52 -26.69 10.48
CA THR A 73 9.48 -27.08 9.44
C THR A 73 9.21 -26.22 8.22
N PRO A 74 10.02 -25.18 7.92
CA PRO A 74 9.85 -24.45 6.69
C PRO A 74 10.11 -25.44 5.57
N LYS A 75 9.07 -25.74 4.78
CA LYS A 75 9.28 -26.34 3.46
C LYS A 75 10.25 -25.41 2.76
N GLN A 76 11.47 -25.88 2.55
CA GLN A 76 12.40 -25.21 1.67
C GLN A 76 11.72 -25.23 0.31
N GLU A 77 10.99 -24.17 -0.02
CA GLU A 77 10.68 -23.91 -1.41
C GLU A 77 12.03 -23.97 -2.13
N PRO A 78 12.15 -24.77 -3.21
CA PRO A 78 13.40 -24.83 -3.95
C PRO A 78 13.75 -23.39 -4.28
N ALA A 79 14.84 -22.90 -3.69
CA ALA A 79 15.28 -21.53 -3.87
C ALA A 79 15.33 -21.31 -5.37
N HIS A 80 14.39 -20.50 -5.86
CA HIS A 80 14.29 -20.21 -7.28
C HIS A 80 15.62 -19.54 -7.62
N ALA A 81 16.48 -20.29 -8.32
CA ALA A 81 17.77 -19.78 -8.75
C ALA A 81 17.49 -18.44 -9.43
N PRO A 82 18.11 -17.35 -8.95
CA PRO A 82 17.68 -16.05 -9.37
C PRO A 82 17.93 -15.93 -10.88
N TRP A 83 16.89 -15.51 -11.62
CA TRP A 83 16.86 -15.48 -13.08
C TRP A 83 18.09 -14.80 -13.73
N TRP A 84 18.77 -13.91 -13.01
CA TRP A 84 19.99 -13.25 -13.46
C TRP A 84 21.19 -14.22 -13.61
N GLU A 85 21.24 -15.34 -12.88
CA GLU A 85 22.30 -16.36 -13.06
C GLU A 85 22.17 -17.10 -14.39
N VAL A 86 20.95 -17.18 -14.92
CA VAL A 86 20.67 -17.75 -16.25
C VAL A 86 20.96 -16.73 -17.36
N LEU A 87 20.71 -15.44 -17.10
CA LEU A 87 20.86 -14.39 -18.11
C LEU A 87 22.28 -13.82 -18.23
N PHE A 88 23.09 -13.87 -17.18
CA PHE A 88 24.43 -13.27 -17.16
C PHE A 88 25.50 -14.36 -16.94
N PRO A 89 25.79 -15.21 -17.94
CA PRO A 89 26.85 -16.20 -17.81
C PRO A 89 28.19 -15.49 -17.53
N ALA A 90 29.01 -16.08 -16.65
CA ALA A 90 30.28 -15.55 -16.12
C ALA A 90 31.36 -15.16 -17.17
N ARG A 91 31.03 -15.22 -18.46
CA ARG A 91 31.86 -14.93 -19.63
C ARG A 91 31.57 -13.55 -20.25
N TRP A 92 30.62 -12.79 -19.70
CA TRP A 92 30.24 -11.45 -20.15
C TRP A 92 31.14 -10.24 -19.76
N PRO A 93 32.18 -10.31 -18.89
CA PRO A 93 32.90 -9.09 -18.53
C PRO A 93 33.72 -8.48 -19.68
N ARG A 94 33.86 -9.18 -20.83
CA ARG A 94 34.53 -8.64 -22.03
C ARG A 94 33.59 -7.88 -22.98
N LEU A 95 32.28 -8.04 -22.86
CA LEU A 95 31.28 -7.32 -23.68
C LEU A 95 30.69 -6.09 -22.97
N ALA A 96 30.80 -6.03 -21.64
CA ALA A 96 30.24 -4.95 -20.82
C ALA A 96 30.84 -3.55 -21.12
N TYR A 97 32.11 -3.48 -21.53
CA TYR A 97 32.76 -2.20 -21.84
C TYR A 97 32.23 -1.53 -23.12
N ALA A 98 31.74 -2.31 -24.09
CA ALA A 98 31.14 -1.75 -25.30
C ALA A 98 29.70 -1.25 -25.07
N GLY A 99 28.96 -1.88 -24.16
CA GLY A 99 27.60 -1.47 -23.79
C GLY A 99 27.56 -0.14 -23.03
N LEU A 100 28.52 0.10 -22.13
CA LEU A 100 28.53 1.28 -21.26
C LEU A 100 28.72 2.60 -22.05
N ALA A 101 29.51 2.56 -23.13
CA ALA A 101 29.69 3.71 -24.02
C ALA A 101 28.40 4.03 -24.80
N ALA A 102 27.69 3.01 -25.30
CA ALA A 102 26.44 3.20 -26.03
C ALA A 102 25.31 3.74 -25.12
N THR A 103 25.21 3.26 -23.87
CA THR A 103 24.24 3.77 -22.91
C THR A 103 24.55 5.20 -22.48
N ALA A 104 25.82 5.57 -22.31
CA ALA A 104 26.20 6.94 -21.98
C ALA A 104 25.80 7.93 -23.11
N ILE A 105 25.98 7.53 -24.37
CA ILE A 105 25.57 8.34 -25.53
C ILE A 105 24.04 8.48 -25.60
N LEU A 106 23.30 7.40 -25.37
CA LEU A 106 21.83 7.45 -25.36
C LEU A 106 21.28 8.30 -24.21
N VAL A 107 21.86 8.19 -23.01
CA VAL A 107 21.48 9.02 -21.86
C VAL A 107 21.83 10.48 -22.12
N ALA A 108 22.99 10.80 -22.69
CA ALA A 108 23.35 12.17 -23.05
C ALA A 108 22.40 12.74 -24.12
N ALA A 109 22.03 11.96 -25.14
CA ALA A 109 21.05 12.37 -26.15
C ALA A 109 19.64 12.55 -25.56
N LEU A 110 19.24 11.69 -24.63
CA LEU A 110 17.96 11.82 -23.91
C LEU A 110 17.94 13.07 -23.02
N LEU A 111 19.01 13.31 -22.24
CA LEU A 111 19.12 14.52 -21.42
C LEU A 111 19.11 15.78 -22.29
N MET A 112 19.76 15.75 -23.45
CA MET A 112 19.81 16.86 -24.39
C MET A 112 18.47 17.11 -25.09
N THR A 113 17.66 16.07 -25.31
CA THR A 113 16.31 16.21 -25.86
C THR A 113 15.31 16.67 -24.80
N VAL A 114 15.40 16.13 -23.57
CA VAL A 114 14.60 16.59 -22.42
C VAL A 114 14.89 18.04 -22.07
N SER A 115 16.15 18.48 -22.12
CA SER A 115 16.48 19.90 -21.87
C SER A 115 15.98 20.83 -22.98
N ARG A 116 15.88 20.34 -24.22
CA ARG A 116 15.25 21.09 -25.34
C ARG A 116 13.73 21.12 -25.25
N LEU A 117 13.14 20.10 -24.64
CA LEU A 117 11.69 19.93 -24.46
C LEU A 117 11.19 20.51 -23.14
N SER A 118 12.09 20.84 -22.21
CA SER A 118 11.73 21.56 -20.99
C SER A 118 11.09 22.87 -21.42
N PRO A 119 9.76 23.01 -21.31
CA PRO A 119 9.13 24.30 -21.47
C PRO A 119 9.77 25.19 -20.40
N ALA A 120 10.03 26.45 -20.73
CA ALA A 120 10.32 27.43 -19.70
C ALA A 120 9.22 27.30 -18.65
N GLU A 121 9.59 26.83 -17.47
CA GLU A 121 8.72 26.67 -16.31
C GLU A 121 7.93 27.97 -16.18
N ASP A 122 6.60 27.89 -16.32
CA ASP A 122 5.74 29.03 -16.64
C ASP A 122 6.09 30.25 -15.76
N ASP A 123 6.69 31.27 -16.37
CA ASP A 123 7.06 32.55 -15.75
C ASP A 123 5.87 33.15 -14.98
N GLU A 124 4.65 32.91 -15.49
CA GLU A 124 3.38 33.28 -14.87
C GLU A 124 3.09 32.54 -13.55
N THR A 125 3.41 31.25 -13.46
CA THR A 125 3.20 30.46 -12.24
C THR A 125 4.21 30.85 -11.16
N GLN A 126 5.46 31.13 -11.55
CA GLN A 126 6.47 31.63 -10.62
C GLN A 126 6.15 33.05 -10.12
N ASP A 127 5.70 33.97 -10.99
CA ASP A 127 5.25 35.32 -10.60
C ASP A 127 4.04 35.27 -9.65
N PHE A 128 3.07 34.38 -9.92
CA PHE A 128 1.91 34.21 -9.06
C PHE A 128 2.30 33.74 -7.64
N LEU A 129 3.14 32.71 -7.53
CA LEU A 129 3.60 32.17 -6.25
C LEU A 129 4.42 33.19 -5.46
N GLN A 130 5.24 33.99 -6.15
CA GLN A 130 6.05 35.03 -5.53
C GLN A 130 5.19 36.18 -4.97
N ARG A 131 4.19 36.66 -5.72
CA ARG A 131 3.24 37.68 -5.23
C ARG A 131 2.43 37.19 -4.04
N HIS A 132 1.94 35.96 -4.11
CA HIS A 132 1.10 35.41 -3.04
C HIS A 132 1.91 35.14 -1.77
N GLY A 133 3.17 34.72 -1.89
CA GLY A 133 4.09 34.55 -0.77
C GLY A 133 4.40 35.86 -0.03
N MET A 134 4.58 36.97 -0.77
CA MET A 134 4.79 38.30 -0.16
C MET A 134 3.57 38.79 0.63
N LEU A 135 2.35 38.51 0.15
CA LEU A 135 1.11 38.86 0.86
C LEU A 135 0.90 37.99 2.10
N ALA A 136 1.23 36.70 2.01
CA ALA A 136 1.09 35.74 3.10
C ALA A 136 2.10 35.97 4.25
N TRP A 137 3.17 36.75 4.03
CA TRP A 137 4.21 37.03 5.03
C TRP A 137 3.69 37.70 6.31
N ASN A 138 2.64 38.51 6.18
CA ASN A 138 2.01 39.21 7.29
C ASN A 138 0.83 38.47 7.92
N ASP A 139 0.48 37.28 7.43
CA ASP A 139 -0.57 36.45 8.03
C ASP A 139 -0.04 35.76 9.31
N PRO A 140 -0.66 35.95 10.49
CA PRO A 140 -0.23 35.31 11.73
C PRO A 140 -0.33 33.78 11.70
N LEU A 141 -1.09 33.19 10.77
CA LEU A 141 -1.24 31.74 10.61
C LEU A 141 -0.24 31.12 9.64
N SER A 142 0.52 31.94 8.91
CA SER A 142 1.51 31.45 7.95
C SER A 142 2.82 31.04 8.63
N ASP A 143 3.35 29.88 8.22
CA ASP A 143 4.68 29.43 8.63
C ASP A 143 5.77 30.23 7.91
N LYS A 144 6.40 31.15 8.64
CA LYS A 144 7.43 32.05 8.13
C LYS A 144 8.72 31.32 7.75
N ALA A 145 9.02 30.18 8.38
CA ALA A 145 10.21 29.39 8.06
C ALA A 145 10.04 28.72 6.69
N ALA A 146 8.88 28.12 6.46
CA ALA A 146 8.55 27.51 5.16
C ALA A 146 8.48 28.57 4.04
N LEU A 147 7.85 29.71 4.29
CA LEU A 147 7.78 30.81 3.32
C LEU A 147 9.16 31.38 2.96
N GLY A 148 10.05 31.54 3.95
CA GLY A 148 11.42 32.00 3.72
C GLY A 148 12.24 31.06 2.83
N VAL A 149 12.06 29.75 2.99
CA VAL A 149 12.71 28.75 2.13
C VAL A 149 12.16 28.81 0.70
N MET A 150 10.85 29.01 0.54
CA MET A 150 10.22 29.14 -0.79
C MET A 150 10.68 30.42 -1.52
N LEU A 151 10.69 31.56 -0.84
CA LEU A 151 11.14 32.84 -1.41
C LEU A 151 12.65 32.89 -1.64
N GLY A 152 13.46 32.24 -0.80
CA GLY A 152 14.92 32.17 -0.98
C GLY A 152 15.36 31.27 -2.13
N ARG A 153 14.52 30.31 -2.55
CA ARG A 153 14.87 29.37 -3.62
C ARG A 153 14.78 30.01 -5.02
N SER A 154 13.95 31.03 -5.21
CA SER A 154 13.84 31.75 -6.49
C SER A 154 15.04 32.66 -6.79
N GLU A 155 15.77 33.14 -5.78
CA GLU A 155 16.99 33.93 -6.01
C GLU A 155 18.19 33.06 -6.39
N VAL A 156 18.32 31.87 -5.80
CA VAL A 156 19.44 30.95 -6.08
C VAL A 156 19.39 30.36 -7.49
N GLY A 157 18.21 30.29 -8.12
CA GLY A 157 18.07 29.86 -9.51
C GLY A 157 18.55 30.88 -10.56
N ARG A 158 18.73 32.14 -10.17
CA ARG A 158 19.06 33.25 -11.09
C ARG A 158 20.56 33.58 -11.15
N GLU A 159 21.37 33.03 -10.23
CA GLU A 159 22.82 33.26 -10.14
C GLU A 159 23.66 32.15 -10.82
N ILE A 160 23.03 31.12 -11.41
CA ILE A 160 23.70 30.00 -12.10
C ILE A 160 23.21 29.88 -13.57
N GLN A 161 22.94 31.00 -14.23
CA GLN A 161 22.87 31.09 -15.69
C GLN A 161 23.88 32.11 -16.21
#